data_AF-A0A837F9B6-F1
#
_entry.id   AF-A0A837F9B6-F1
#
_cell.length_a   1.000
_cell.length_b   1.000
_cell.length_c   1.000
_cell.angle_alpha   90.00
_cell.angle_beta   90.00
_cell.angle_gamma   90.00
#
_symmetry.space_group_name_H-M   'P 1'
#
loop_
_entity.id
_entity.type
_entity.pdbx_description
1 polymer ?
#
loop_
_entity_poly.entity_id
_entity_poly.type
_entity_poly.pdbx_seq_one_letter_code
_entity_poly.pdbx_strand_id
1 'polypeptide(L)' 'MKLDPQTRDILRQYKNIINARRRENGQRELRTEQVIDEICYYMTCQRAVYIGGHFILQGGKGN' A
#
# COMPACT_ATOMS: atom_id res chain seq x y z
N MET A 1 -7.42 1.68 14.51
CA MET A 1 -7.36 2.88 13.63
C MET A 1 -8.73 3.12 13.04
N LYS A 2 -9.30 4.34 13.13
CA LYS A 2 -10.49 4.73 12.37
C LYS A 2 -10.03 5.42 11.09
N LEU A 3 -10.30 4.81 9.95
CA LEU A 3 -10.01 5.39 8.64
C LEU A 3 -11.19 6.21 8.17
N ASP A 4 -10.91 7.35 7.55
CA ASP A 4 -11.91 8.15 6.87
C ASP A 4 -12.62 7.31 5.77
N PRO A 5 -13.93 7.49 5.52
CA PRO A 5 -14.64 6.80 4.44
C PRO A 5 -13.90 6.87 3.10
N GLN A 6 -13.35 8.03 2.74
CA GLN A 6 -12.59 8.20 1.50
C GLN A 6 -11.34 7.32 1.48
N THR A 7 -10.62 7.23 2.60
CA THR A 7 -9.45 6.33 2.71
C THR A 7 -9.84 4.86 2.55
N ARG A 8 -11.00 4.45 3.08
CA ARG A 8 -11.50 3.08 2.94
C ARG A 8 -11.88 2.76 1.50
N ASP A 9 -12.44 3.72 0.77
CA ASP A 9 -12.81 3.55 -0.63
C ASP A 9 -11.58 3.43 -1.53
N ILE A 10 -10.55 4.23 -1.27
CA ILE A 10 -9.24 4.10 -1.95
C ILE A 10 -8.66 2.71 -1.72
N LEU A 11 -8.61 2.23 -0.47
CA LEU A 11 -8.12 0.87 -0.16
C LEU A 11 -8.95 -0.23 -0.83
N ARG A 12 -10.27 -0.06 -0.91
CA ARG A 12 -11.15 -1.01 -1.60
C ARG A 12 -10.86 -1.05 -3.10
N GLN A 13 -10.63 0.11 -3.73
CA GLN A 13 -10.26 0.19 -5.13
C GLN A 13 -8.95 -0.55 -5.40
N TYR A 14 -7.90 -0.30 -4.61
CA TYR A 14 -6.62 -1.02 -4.73
C TYR A 14 -6.81 -2.53 -4.56
N LYS A 15 -7.52 -2.96 -3.52
CA LYS A 15 -7.81 -4.37 -3.29
C LYS A 15 -8.51 -5.01 -4.49
N ASN A 16 -9.50 -4.35 -5.08
CA ASN A 16 -10.24 -4.88 -6.22
C ASN A 16 -9.32 -5.07 -7.44
N ILE A 17 -8.47 -4.07 -7.75
CA ILE A 17 -7.53 -4.14 -8.87
C ILE A 17 -6.50 -5.27 -8.65
N ILE A 18 -5.95 -5.37 -7.43
CA ILE A 18 -4.97 -6.41 -7.08
C ILE A 18 -5.61 -7.79 -7.18
N ASN A 19 -6.79 -7.99 -6.59
CA ASN A 19 -7.46 -9.29 -6.59
C ASN A 19 -7.94 -9.72 -7.97
N ALA A 20 -8.33 -8.79 -8.85
CA ALA A 20 -8.61 -9.09 -10.25
C ALA A 20 -7.39 -9.72 -10.94
N ARG A 21 -6.22 -9.07 -10.82
CA ARG A 21 -4.94 -9.58 -11.37
C ARG A 21 -4.53 -10.91 -10.74
N ARG A 22 -4.72 -11.08 -9.42
CA ARG A 22 -4.41 -12.35 -8.74
C ARG A 22 -5.30 -13.47 -9.24
N ARG A 23 -6.59 -13.21 -9.42
CA ARG A 23 -7.57 -14.17 -9.96
C ARG A 23 -7.20 -14.61 -11.38
N GLU A 24 -6.80 -13.68 -12.25
CA GLU A 24 -6.30 -13.97 -13.60
C GLU A 24 -5.09 -14.91 -13.58
N ASN A 25 -4.23 -14.78 -12.56
CA ASN A 25 -3.05 -15.63 -12.38
C ASN A 25 -3.32 -16.89 -11.54
N GLY A 26 -4.58 -17.24 -11.24
CA GLY A 26 -4.94 -18.40 -10.41
C GLY A 26 -4.51 -18.28 -8.94
N GLN A 27 -4.17 -17.09 -8.49
CA GLN A 27 -3.71 -16.82 -7.13
C GLN A 27 -4.89 -16.51 -6.21
N ARG A 28 -4.74 -16.88 -4.93
CA ARG A 28 -5.71 -16.55 -3.88
C ARG A 28 -5.79 -15.03 -3.67
N GLU A 29 -7.02 -14.54 -3.54
CA GLU A 29 -7.31 -13.13 -3.20
C GLU A 29 -6.72 -12.70 -1.86
N LEU A 30 -6.28 -11.44 -1.81
CA LEU A 30 -5.79 -10.80 -0.61
C LEU A 30 -6.94 -10.18 0.20
N ARG A 31 -6.79 -10.23 1.52
CA ARG A 31 -7.60 -9.47 2.47
C ARG A 31 -7.08 -8.04 2.58
N THR A 32 -7.88 -7.14 3.14
CA THR A 32 -7.55 -5.71 3.18
C THR A 32 -6.30 -5.43 3.99
N GLU A 33 -6.10 -6.13 5.10
CA GLU A 33 -4.89 -6.04 5.91
C GLU A 33 -3.64 -6.47 5.14
N GLN A 34 -3.73 -7.50 4.29
CA GLN A 34 -2.59 -7.98 3.50
C GLN A 34 -2.20 -6.96 2.42
N VAL A 35 -3.18 -6.27 1.82
CA VAL A 35 -2.91 -5.17 0.89
C VAL A 35 -2.20 -4.01 1.60
N ILE A 36 -2.58 -3.69 2.83
CA ILE A 36 -1.91 -2.65 3.64
C ILE A 36 -0.48 -3.08 3.95
N ASP A 37 -0.28 -4.33 4.39
CA ASP A 37 1.05 -4.88 4.67
C ASP A 37 1.97 -4.79 3.44
N GLU A 38 1.47 -5.14 2.25
CA GLU A 38 2.20 -5.04 0.99
C GLU A 38 2.55 -3.59 0.62
N ILE A 39 1.61 -2.65 0.81
CA ILE A 39 1.85 -1.21 0.58
C ILE A 39 2.96 -0.71 1.52
N CYS A 40 2.88 -1.04 2.82
CA CYS A 40 3.88 -0.66 3.80
C CYS A 40 5.25 -1.26 3.48
N TYR A 41 5.31 -2.53 3.08
CA TYR A 41 6.56 -3.16 2.64
C TYR A 41 7.12 -2.46 1.41
N TYR A 42 6.29 -2.23 0.38
CA TYR A 42 6.72 -1.58 -0.87
C TYR A 42 7.31 -0.19 -0.63
N MET A 43 6.77 0.56 0.33
CA MET A 43 7.33 1.85 0.72
C MET A 43 8.79 1.72 1.17
N THR A 44 9.18 0.65 1.87
CA THR A 44 10.59 0.45 2.28
C THR A 44 11.54 0.18 1.11
N CYS A 45 11.01 -0.29 -0.01
CA CYS A 45 11.76 -0.55 -1.24
C CYS A 45 12.00 0.72 -2.07
N GLN A 46 11.34 1.84 -1.73
CA GLN A 46 11.51 3.09 -2.47
C GLN A 46 12.73 3.85 -1.95
N ARG A 47 13.34 4.66 -2.82
CA ARG A 47 14.39 5.61 -2.41
C ARG A 47 13.79 6.84 -1.73
N ALA A 48 12.58 7.22 -2.09
CA ALA A 48 11.86 8.32 -1.48
C ALA A 48 10.34 8.08 -1.53
N VAL A 49 9.64 8.58 -0.51
CA VAL A 49 8.17 8.51 -0.38
C VAL A 49 7.61 9.88 -0.04
N TYR A 50 6.37 10.15 -0.45
CA TYR A 50 5.65 11.36 -0.08
C TYR A 50 4.57 11.03 0.96
N ILE A 51 4.78 11.44 2.21
CA ILE A 51 3.89 11.10 3.35
C ILE A 51 3.76 12.33 4.23
N GLY A 52 2.54 12.63 4.70
CA GLY A 52 2.31 13.74 5.62
C GLY A 52 2.61 15.12 5.02
N GLY A 53 2.60 15.26 3.69
CA GLY A 53 2.93 16.51 3.02
C GLY A 53 4.43 16.73 2.74
N HIS A 54 5.27 15.71 2.97
CA HIS A 54 6.72 15.81 2.84
C HIS A 54 7.31 14.69 2.00
N PHE A 55 8.32 15.02 1.19
CA PHE A 55 9.20 14.02 0.60
C PHE A 55 10.20 13.53 1.64
N ILE A 56 10.22 12.22 1.85
CA ILE A 56 11.11 11.54 2.80
C ILE A 56 12.08 10.70 1.98
N LEU A 57 13.38 11.02 2.04
CA LEU A 57 14.43 10.20 1.45
C LEU A 57 14.70 9.00 2.37
N GLN A 58 14.43 7.80 1.85
CA GLN A 58 14.63 6.55 2.57
C GLN A 58 16.06 6.06 2.34
N GLY A 59 16.73 5.62 3.40
CA GLY A 59 18.14 5.21 3.36
C GLY A 59 19.14 6.28 3.79
N GLY A 60 18.69 7.43 4.29
CA GLY A 60 19.53 8.30 5.08
C GLY A 60 19.76 7.69 6.46
N LYS A 61 20.89 7.01 6.68
CA LYS A 61 21.49 7.06 8.01
C LYS A 61 21.65 8.55 8.29
N GLY A 62 20.98 9.08 9.32
CA GLY A 62 21.31 10.40 9.82
C GLY A 62 22.82 10.44 10.04
N ASN A 63 23.50 11.32 9.31
CA ASN A 63 24.77 11.83 9.79
C ASN A 63 24.47 12.83 10.88
#